data_AF-A0A0N4Y187-F1
#
_entry.id   AF-A0A0N4Y187-F1
#
_cell.length_a   1.000
_cell.length_b   1.000
_cell.length_c   1.000
_cell.angle_alpha   90.00
_cell.angle_beta   90.00
_cell.angle_gamma   90.00
#
_symmetry.space_group_name_H-M   'P 1'
#
loop_
_entity.id
_entity.type
_entity.pdbx_description
1 polymer ?
#
loop_
_entity_poly.entity_id
_entity_poly.type
_entity_poly.pdbx_seq_one_letter_code
_entity_poly.pdbx_strand_id
1 'polypeptide(L)'
;MAMWGPTDEAVAHALAICSSFFAKRESQKATYSSGGRRTEIDHISPSEDVTTQHKPLVADLSITLPQKQKVRTETRIRWWKLRDPERNELRGRVIAVVLPDPNGAVNDTWQQAARTILQCAKETLGETHGGSKGDKATWFWNDEVQMVVREKKRAHKTWQKSRSSEDLTIYKKYKRLVKAG
;
A
#
# COMPACT_ATOMS: atom_id res chain seq x y z
N MET A 1 -5.84 15.52 -42.54
CA MET A 1 -6.46 14.69 -41.48
C MET A 1 -5.31 13.95 -40.81
N ALA A 2 -4.83 14.47 -39.67
CA ALA A 2 -3.63 13.94 -39.01
C ALA A 2 -3.96 12.63 -38.30
N MET A 3 -3.21 11.58 -38.64
CA MET A 3 -3.37 10.22 -38.16
C MET A 3 -2.63 10.12 -36.82
N TRP A 4 -3.37 10.18 -35.72
CA TRP A 4 -2.83 9.95 -34.38
C TRP A 4 -2.36 8.49 -34.29
N GLY A 5 -1.07 8.29 -34.02
CA GLY A 5 -0.48 6.97 -33.85
C GLY A 5 -0.66 6.47 -32.40
N PRO A 6 -0.68 5.15 -32.16
CA PRO A 6 -0.82 4.55 -30.83
C PRO A 6 0.31 4.95 -29.84
N THR A 7 1.37 5.59 -30.32
CA THR A 7 2.45 6.16 -29.50
C THR A 7 2.06 7.44 -28.78
N ASP A 8 1.18 8.26 -29.37
CA ASP A 8 0.86 9.59 -28.83
C ASP A 8 -0.03 9.50 -27.58
N GLU A 9 -0.91 8.50 -27.54
CA GLU A 9 -1.80 8.23 -26.41
C GLU A 9 -1.06 7.61 -25.21
N ALA A 10 -0.07 6.76 -25.46
CA ALA A 10 0.77 6.20 -24.40
C ALA A 10 1.62 7.27 -23.70
N VAL A 11 2.15 8.24 -24.45
CA VAL A 11 2.92 9.36 -23.90
C VAL A 11 2.01 10.27 -23.04
N ALA A 12 0.79 10.53 -23.49
CA ALA A 12 -0.19 11.34 -22.74
C ALA A 12 -0.56 10.72 -21.37
N HIS A 13 -0.55 9.39 -21.26
CA HIS A 13 -0.87 8.66 -20.04
C HIS A 13 0.35 8.15 -19.25
N ALA A 14 1.57 8.56 -19.64
CA ALA A 14 2.81 8.08 -19.04
C ALA A 14 2.92 6.54 -19.00
N LEU A 15 2.39 5.87 -20.03
CA LEU A 15 2.41 4.42 -20.16
C LEU A 15 3.75 3.97 -20.76
N ALA A 16 4.34 2.92 -20.19
CA ALA A 16 5.53 2.30 -20.76
C ALA A 16 5.12 1.40 -21.94
N ILE A 17 5.56 1.75 -23.15
CA ILE A 17 5.46 0.86 -24.31
C ILE A 17 6.61 -0.14 -24.24
N CYS A 18 6.33 -1.34 -23.76
CA CYS A 18 7.29 -2.45 -23.79
C CYS A 18 7.23 -3.15 -25.15
N SER A 19 8.10 -2.75 -26.08
CA SER A 19 8.34 -3.53 -27.30
C SER A 19 9.16 -4.77 -26.96
N SER A 20 8.70 -5.95 -27.36
CA SER A 20 9.48 -7.18 -27.19
C SER A 20 10.69 -7.16 -28.13
N PHE A 21 11.90 -7.06 -27.59
CA PHE A 21 13.16 -7.14 -28.34
C PHE A 21 13.50 -8.59 -28.73
N PHE A 22 12.61 -9.27 -29.45
CA PHE A 22 12.90 -10.59 -30.00
C PHE A 22 13.27 -10.47 -31.48
N ALA A 23 14.33 -11.17 -31.91
CA ALA A 23 14.65 -11.31 -33.32
C ALA A 23 13.57 -12.16 -34.01
N LYS A 24 12.55 -11.51 -34.56
CA LYS A 24 11.47 -12.18 -35.31
C LYS A 24 12.02 -12.79 -36.60
N ARG A 25 11.75 -14.08 -36.85
CA ARG A 25 12.00 -14.71 -38.17
C ARG A 25 11.12 -14.01 -39.24
N GLU A 26 11.52 -13.99 -40.50
CA GLU A 26 10.76 -13.37 -41.61
C GLU A 26 9.28 -13.84 -41.69
N SER A 27 9.02 -15.09 -41.28
CA SER A 27 7.68 -15.68 -41.20
C SER A 27 6.82 -15.16 -40.03
N GLN A 28 7.38 -14.38 -39.11
CA GLN A 28 6.73 -13.82 -37.92
C GLN A 28 6.59 -12.29 -37.98
N LYS A 29 7.01 -11.65 -39.07
CA LYS A 29 6.93 -10.20 -39.29
C LYS A 29 5.64 -9.74 -39.98
N ALA A 30 4.77 -10.67 -40.38
CA ALA A 30 3.54 -10.34 -41.10
C ALA A 30 2.34 -10.98 -40.43
N THR A 31 1.41 -10.14 -40.01
CA THR A 31 0.17 -10.53 -39.33
C THR A 31 -1.05 -10.56 -40.27
N TYR A 32 -0.90 -10.11 -41.53
CA TYR A 32 -1.91 -10.23 -42.59
C TYR A 32 -1.29 -10.43 -43.99
N SER A 33 -1.87 -11.32 -44.81
CA SER A 33 -1.51 -11.47 -46.23
C SER A 33 -2.73 -11.83 -47.09
N SER A 34 -3.12 -10.92 -47.99
CA SER A 34 -4.10 -11.17 -49.05
C SER A 34 -3.73 -10.35 -50.28
N GLY A 35 -3.83 -10.94 -51.48
CA GLY A 35 -3.62 -10.25 -52.75
C GLY A 35 -2.24 -9.62 -52.95
N GLY A 36 -1.17 -10.17 -52.35
CA GLY A 36 0.20 -9.68 -52.53
C GLY A 36 0.60 -8.47 -51.68
N ARG A 37 -0.23 -8.06 -50.70
CA ARG A 37 0.09 -6.98 -49.75
C ARG A 37 0.32 -7.55 -48.34
N ARG A 38 1.31 -7.00 -47.62
CA ARG A 38 1.81 -7.47 -46.31
C ARG A 38 1.81 -6.29 -45.33
N THR A 39 1.02 -6.36 -44.25
CA THR A 39 0.98 -5.31 -43.20
C THR A 39 0.89 -5.93 -41.81
N GLU A 40 1.50 -5.27 -40.82
CA GLU A 40 1.52 -5.67 -39.39
C GLU A 40 0.34 -4.96 -38.68
N ILE A 41 -0.83 -5.59 -38.70
CA ILE A 41 -2.04 -5.08 -38.04
C ILE A 41 -2.68 -6.30 -37.35
N ASP A 42 -2.68 -6.29 -36.01
CA ASP A 42 -3.48 -7.11 -35.07
C ASP A 42 -2.77 -8.05 -34.06
N HIS A 43 -3.26 -7.92 -32.83
CA HIS A 43 -2.99 -8.66 -31.59
C HIS A 43 -4.06 -9.79 -31.41
N ILE A 44 -3.86 -10.74 -30.49
CA ILE A 44 -4.23 -12.19 -30.56
C ILE A 44 -5.66 -12.63 -30.13
N SER A 45 -6.24 -13.72 -30.72
CA SER A 45 -7.09 -14.78 -30.06
C SER A 45 -7.23 -16.15 -30.83
N PRO A 46 -7.19 -17.36 -30.19
CA PRO A 46 -7.11 -18.68 -30.88
C PRO A 46 -8.35 -19.65 -30.80
N SER A 47 -8.55 -20.40 -31.91
CA SER A 47 -9.21 -21.73 -32.21
C SER A 47 -10.73 -21.92 -32.02
N GLU A 48 -11.50 -22.41 -33.01
CA GLU A 48 -11.30 -23.59 -33.89
C GLU A 48 -11.96 -23.43 -35.30
N ASP A 49 -11.36 -24.06 -36.33
CA ASP A 49 -11.86 -24.35 -37.70
C ASP A 49 -12.51 -23.27 -38.59
N VAL A 50 -12.25 -22.00 -38.26
CA VAL A 50 -12.01 -20.95 -39.26
C VAL A 50 -10.60 -20.44 -38.96
N THR A 51 -9.71 -20.58 -39.93
CA THR A 51 -8.25 -20.58 -39.77
C THR A 51 -7.74 -19.57 -38.74
N THR A 52 -7.19 -20.08 -37.64
CA THR A 52 -6.75 -19.34 -36.46
C THR A 52 -5.63 -18.35 -36.77
N GLN A 53 -5.99 -17.11 -37.10
CA GLN A 53 -5.02 -16.06 -37.41
C GLN A 53 -4.18 -15.60 -36.21
N HIS A 54 -4.45 -16.10 -35.00
CA HIS A 54 -3.69 -15.70 -33.84
C HIS A 54 -3.12 -16.87 -33.04
N LYS A 55 -1.80 -16.80 -32.84
CA LYS A 55 -1.02 -17.72 -32.01
C LYS A 55 -0.86 -17.11 -30.62
N PRO A 56 -1.06 -17.87 -29.53
CA PRO A 56 -0.82 -17.37 -28.18
C PRO A 56 0.66 -16.99 -28.00
N LEU A 57 0.89 -15.81 -27.42
CA LEU A 57 2.21 -15.36 -26.97
C LEU A 57 2.24 -15.39 -25.44
N VAL A 58 3.28 -15.99 -24.88
CA VAL A 58 3.55 -15.98 -23.44
C VAL A 58 4.71 -15.02 -23.22
N ALA A 59 4.55 -14.05 -22.32
CA ALA A 59 5.61 -13.14 -21.91
C ALA A 59 5.81 -13.24 -20.40
N ASP A 60 7.05 -13.46 -19.99
CA ASP A 60 7.46 -13.35 -18.59
C ASP A 60 7.82 -11.89 -18.29
N LEU A 61 7.04 -11.26 -17.42
CA LEU A 61 7.24 -9.86 -17.02
C LEU A 61 7.76 -9.79 -15.59
N SER A 62 8.98 -9.28 -15.42
CA SER A 62 9.58 -9.01 -14.11
C SER A 62 9.58 -7.50 -13.80
N ILE A 63 8.55 -7.04 -13.08
CA ILE A 63 8.50 -5.64 -12.60
C ILE A 63 9.10 -5.59 -11.20
N THR A 64 10.24 -4.92 -11.07
CA THR A 64 10.79 -4.56 -9.76
C THR A 64 10.04 -3.34 -9.23
N LEU A 65 9.09 -3.55 -8.32
CA LEU A 65 8.37 -2.45 -7.68
C LEU A 65 9.27 -1.78 -6.62
N PRO A 66 9.36 -0.43 -6.59
CA PRO A 66 10.11 0.25 -5.54
C PRO A 66 9.47 -0.02 -4.17
N GLN A 67 10.31 -0.16 -3.14
CA GLN A 67 9.83 -0.28 -1.76
C GLN A 67 9.08 1.01 -1.40
N LYS A 68 7.78 0.88 -1.06
CA LYS A 68 6.99 2.02 -0.57
C LYS A 68 7.68 2.61 0.66
N GLN A 69 8.18 3.84 0.54
CA GLN A 69 8.63 4.61 1.70
C GLN A 69 7.47 4.71 2.67
N LYS A 70 7.73 4.35 3.94
CA LYS A 70 6.78 4.61 5.01
C LYS A 70 6.76 6.12 5.22
N VAL A 71 5.71 6.76 4.73
CA VAL A 71 5.44 8.16 5.07
C VAL A 71 5.36 8.25 6.59
N ARG A 72 6.20 9.10 7.20
CA ARG A 72 6.19 9.35 8.64
C ARG A 72 4.89 10.10 8.95
N THR A 73 3.92 9.40 9.49
CA THR A 73 2.67 10.03 9.91
C THR A 73 2.92 10.90 11.14
N GLU A 74 2.35 12.11 11.12
CA GLU A 74 2.37 13.03 12.26
C GLU A 74 1.76 12.38 13.51
N THR A 75 2.32 12.70 14.67
CA THR A 75 1.75 12.28 15.96
C THR A 75 0.49 13.07 16.25
N ARG A 76 -0.55 12.38 16.72
CA ARG A 76 -1.81 13.00 17.12
C ARG A 76 -2.07 12.71 18.60
N ILE A 77 -2.31 13.75 19.38
CA ILE A 77 -2.78 13.65 20.77
C ILE A 77 -4.18 13.03 20.75
N ARG A 78 -4.45 12.10 21.68
CA ARG A 78 -5.73 11.38 21.74
C ARG A 78 -6.83 12.21 22.42
N TRP A 79 -7.20 13.34 21.83
CA TRP A 79 -8.23 14.23 22.40
C TRP A 79 -9.56 13.54 22.71
N TRP A 80 -9.91 12.47 22.00
CA TRP A 80 -11.13 11.66 22.28
C TRP A 80 -11.10 10.93 23.64
N LYS A 81 -9.94 10.84 24.29
CA LYS A 81 -9.81 10.33 25.67
C LYS A 81 -10.12 11.38 26.73
N LEU A 82 -10.43 12.62 26.36
CA LEU A 82 -10.70 13.71 27.30
C LEU A 82 -12.08 13.54 27.97
N ARG A 83 -12.20 12.52 28.81
CA ARG A 83 -13.35 12.21 29.69
C ARG A 83 -13.06 12.76 31.09
N ASP A 84 -14.01 12.66 32.00
CA ASP A 84 -13.90 13.28 33.33
C ASP A 84 -12.61 12.93 34.12
N PRO A 85 -12.14 11.67 34.18
CA PRO A 85 -10.90 11.38 34.93
C PRO A 85 -9.66 11.97 34.25
N GLU A 86 -9.47 11.76 32.95
CA GLU A 86 -8.32 12.29 32.22
C GLU A 86 -8.33 13.82 32.11
N ARG A 87 -9.52 14.44 32.04
CA ARG A 87 -9.69 15.90 32.05
C ARG A 87 -9.22 16.48 33.38
N ASN A 88 -9.62 15.87 34.50
CA ASN A 88 -9.23 16.34 35.83
C ASN A 88 -7.73 16.14 36.07
N GLU A 89 -7.15 15.02 35.60
CA GLU A 89 -5.71 14.80 35.65
C GLU A 89 -4.96 15.84 34.81
N LEU A 90 -5.40 16.09 33.57
CA LEU A 90 -4.78 17.09 32.69
C LEU A 90 -4.85 18.48 33.32
N ARG A 91 -6.02 18.87 33.86
CA ARG A 91 -6.19 20.15 34.55
C ARG A 91 -5.27 20.25 35.76
N GLY A 92 -5.16 19.20 36.56
CA GLY A 92 -4.26 19.14 37.71
C GLY A 92 -2.80 19.33 37.30
N ARG A 93 -2.36 18.67 36.23
CA ARG A 93 -0.99 18.82 35.69
C ARG A 93 -0.74 20.23 35.15
N VAL A 94 -1.69 20.80 34.40
CA VAL A 94 -1.55 22.17 33.87
C VAL A 94 -1.47 23.20 35.00
N ILE A 95 -2.23 23.02 36.09
CA ILE A 95 -2.15 23.89 37.27
C ILE A 95 -0.83 23.70 38.02
N ALA A 96 -0.33 22.46 38.11
CA ALA A 96 0.92 22.14 38.80
C ALA A 96 2.15 22.65 38.04
N VAL A 97 2.07 22.79 36.72
CA VAL A 97 3.15 23.35 35.92
C VAL A 97 3.15 24.87 36.02
N VAL A 98 4.32 25.44 36.29
CA VAL A 98 4.53 26.89 36.23
C VAL A 98 4.40 27.34 34.77
N LEU A 99 3.32 28.07 34.47
CA LEU A 99 3.14 28.70 33.17
C LEU A 99 4.11 29.90 33.01
N PRO A 100 4.49 30.25 31.78
CA PRO A 100 5.41 31.37 31.52
C PRO A 100 4.83 32.71 32.01
N ASP A 101 5.72 33.66 32.34
CA ASP A 101 5.34 34.99 32.82
C ASP A 101 4.41 35.69 31.80
N PRO A 102 3.18 36.05 32.20
CA PRO A 102 2.23 36.74 31.33
C PRO A 102 2.70 38.13 30.88
N ASN A 103 3.69 38.74 31.55
CA ASN A 103 4.23 40.05 31.21
C ASN A 103 5.40 40.00 30.20
N GLY A 104 5.79 38.80 29.76
CA GLY A 104 6.82 38.61 28.74
C GLY A 104 6.38 39.04 27.34
N ALA A 105 7.26 38.83 26.36
CA ALA A 105 6.93 39.05 24.95
C ALA A 105 5.73 38.16 24.56
N VAL A 106 4.60 38.80 24.22
CA VAL A 106 3.28 38.15 24.05
C VAL A 106 3.37 36.87 23.21
N ASN A 107 3.99 36.93 22.02
CA ASN A 107 4.09 35.78 21.13
C ASN A 107 4.88 34.61 21.75
N ASP A 108 5.98 34.91 22.43
CA ASP A 108 6.86 33.89 23.01
C ASP A 108 6.21 33.26 24.25
N THR A 109 5.57 34.07 25.09
CA THR A 109 4.77 33.64 26.24
C THR A 109 3.64 32.70 25.78
N TRP A 110 2.88 33.07 24.75
CA TRP A 110 1.82 32.21 24.20
C TRP A 110 2.36 30.91 23.62
N GLN A 111 3.46 30.97 22.85
CA GLN A 111 4.07 29.76 22.29
C GLN A 111 4.61 28.81 23.37
N GLN A 112 5.19 29.34 24.45
CA GLN A 112 5.63 28.53 25.57
C GLN A 112 4.44 27.94 26.34
N ALA A 113 3.41 28.73 26.63
CA ALA A 113 2.20 28.24 27.29
C ALA A 113 1.54 27.12 26.48
N ALA A 114 1.38 27.31 25.16
CA ALA A 114 0.84 26.30 24.27
C ALA A 114 1.68 25.02 24.25
N ARG A 115 3.02 25.15 24.17
CA ARG A 115 3.94 24.00 24.24
C ARG A 115 3.78 23.23 25.54
N THR A 116 3.72 23.94 26.67
CA THR A 116 3.53 23.35 27.99
C THR A 116 2.21 22.59 28.10
N ILE A 117 1.09 23.20 27.68
CA ILE A 117 -0.23 22.57 27.70
C ILE A 117 -0.26 21.33 26.79
N LEU A 118 0.30 21.44 25.58
CA LEU A 118 0.39 20.32 24.65
C LEU A 118 1.24 19.18 25.24
N GLN A 119 2.32 19.49 25.95
CA GLN A 119 3.16 18.49 26.60
C GLN A 119 2.40 17.77 27.72
N CYS A 120 1.71 18.50 28.59
CA CYS A 120 0.84 17.88 29.61
C CYS A 120 -0.24 17.01 28.96
N ALA A 121 -0.86 17.46 27.87
CA ALA A 121 -1.87 16.69 27.14
C ALA A 121 -1.29 15.41 26.53
N LYS A 122 -0.06 15.45 26.01
CA LYS A 122 0.65 14.25 25.51
C LYS A 122 0.92 13.24 26.62
N GLU A 123 1.33 13.70 27.79
CA GLU A 123 1.62 12.84 28.94
C GLU A 123 0.36 12.19 29.50
N THR A 124 -0.74 12.94 29.64
CA THR A 124 -2.00 12.42 30.17
C THR A 124 -2.76 11.57 29.16
N LEU A 125 -2.94 12.07 27.92
CA LEU A 125 -3.81 11.43 26.93
C LEU A 125 -3.05 10.40 26.06
N GLY A 126 -1.72 10.53 26.00
CA GLY A 126 -0.87 9.78 25.09
C GLY A 126 -0.96 10.28 23.65
N GLU A 127 0.00 9.84 22.83
CA GLU A 127 0.02 10.09 21.40
C GLU A 127 -0.32 8.81 20.61
N THR A 128 -0.80 9.00 19.38
CA THR A 128 -0.81 7.96 18.36
C THR A 128 0.07 8.39 17.20
N HIS A 129 0.94 7.49 16.77
CA HIS A 129 1.50 7.57 15.43
C HIS A 129 0.46 6.99 14.48
N GLY A 130 -0.02 7.79 13.52
CA GLY A 130 -0.95 7.26 12.54
C GLY A 130 -0.30 6.10 11.79
N GLY A 131 -0.86 4.89 11.93
CA GLY A 131 -0.51 3.81 11.02
C GLY A 131 -1.27 4.05 9.72
N SER A 132 -0.62 3.87 8.57
CA SER A 132 -1.34 3.54 7.35
C SER A 132 -1.95 2.15 7.54
N LYS A 133 -3.05 2.08 8.31
CA LYS A 133 -3.98 0.97 8.24
C LYS A 133 -4.72 1.24 6.95
N GLY A 134 -4.28 0.60 5.86
CA GLY A 134 -5.13 0.50 4.68
C GLY A 134 -6.48 -0.01 5.15
N ASP A 135 -7.51 0.78 4.91
CA ASP A 135 -8.89 0.38 5.10
C ASP A 135 -9.09 -0.96 4.41
N LYS A 136 -9.23 -2.00 5.20
CA LYS A 136 -9.50 -3.35 4.71
C LYS A 136 -10.62 -3.91 5.51
N ALA A 137 -11.85 -3.58 5.11
CA ALA A 137 -13.04 -4.42 5.19
C ALA A 137 -13.09 -5.42 6.38
N THR A 138 -12.76 -4.96 7.59
CA THR A 138 -12.60 -5.84 8.76
C THR A 138 -13.92 -6.06 9.50
N TRP A 139 -15.00 -5.41 9.07
CA TRP A 139 -16.29 -5.46 9.75
C TRP A 139 -17.05 -6.78 9.53
N PHE A 140 -16.67 -7.60 8.53
CA PHE A 140 -17.31 -8.87 8.22
C PHE A 140 -16.57 -10.11 8.75
N TRP A 141 -15.46 -9.93 9.51
CA TRP A 141 -14.65 -11.07 9.98
C TRP A 141 -15.01 -11.47 11.41
N ASN A 142 -15.54 -12.69 11.58
CA ASN A 142 -15.79 -13.33 12.86
C ASN A 142 -14.51 -13.47 13.71
N ASP A 143 -14.64 -13.52 15.04
CA ASP A 143 -13.55 -13.60 16.03
C ASP A 143 -12.58 -14.76 15.76
N GLU A 144 -13.13 -15.90 15.32
CA GLU A 144 -12.34 -17.06 14.94
C GLU A 144 -11.39 -16.73 13.78
N VAL A 145 -11.89 -16.12 12.72
CA VAL A 145 -11.07 -15.80 11.56
C VAL A 145 -10.03 -14.71 11.90
N GLN A 146 -10.37 -13.79 12.80
CA GLN A 146 -9.39 -12.85 13.34
C GLN A 146 -8.27 -13.55 14.11
N MET A 147 -8.60 -14.54 14.94
CA MET A 147 -7.61 -15.34 15.66
C MET A 147 -6.67 -16.08 14.71
N VAL A 148 -7.22 -16.79 13.71
CA VAL A 148 -6.40 -17.52 12.73
C VAL A 148 -5.49 -16.58 11.94
N VAL A 149 -5.97 -15.38 11.57
CA VAL A 149 -5.14 -14.36 10.90
C VAL A 149 -4.03 -13.82 11.82
N ARG A 150 -4.29 -13.64 13.12
CA ARG A 150 -3.28 -13.23 14.11
C ARG A 150 -2.19 -14.29 14.24
N GLU A 151 -2.58 -15.56 14.37
CA GLU A 151 -1.63 -16.67 14.48
C GLU A 151 -0.83 -16.89 13.20
N LYS A 152 -1.46 -16.78 12.03
CA LYS A 152 -0.75 -16.76 10.74
C LYS A 152 0.31 -15.65 10.70
N LYS A 153 -0.01 -14.43 11.14
CA LYS A 153 0.93 -13.30 11.17
C LYS A 153 2.07 -13.54 12.15
N ARG A 154 1.79 -14.13 13.32
CA ARG A 154 2.81 -14.52 14.31
C ARG A 154 3.77 -15.55 13.73
N ALA A 155 3.23 -16.65 13.19
CA ALA A 155 4.02 -17.70 12.56
C ALA A 155 4.87 -17.18 11.39
N HIS A 156 4.34 -16.26 10.58
CA HIS A 156 5.10 -15.62 9.51
C HIS A 156 6.29 -14.79 10.03
N LYS A 157 6.11 -14.05 11.12
CA LYS A 157 7.20 -13.29 11.76
C LYS A 157 8.26 -14.21 12.35
N THR A 158 7.85 -15.31 12.98
CA THR A 158 8.78 -16.32 13.52
C THR A 158 9.61 -16.93 12.39
N TRP A 159 8.96 -17.40 11.33
CA TRP A 159 9.64 -17.93 10.14
C TRP A 159 10.57 -16.91 9.48
N GLN A 160 10.18 -15.64 9.41
CA GLN A 160 11.05 -14.59 8.85
C GLN A 160 12.35 -14.41 9.65
N LYS A 161 12.30 -14.63 10.97
CA LYS A 161 13.47 -14.50 11.85
C LYS A 161 14.35 -15.74 11.86
N SER A 162 13.75 -16.93 11.97
CA SER A 162 14.49 -18.19 12.08
C SER A 162 14.93 -18.73 10.73
N ARG A 163 14.14 -18.48 9.66
CA ARG A 163 14.20 -19.15 8.36
C ARG A 163 14.18 -20.69 8.45
N SER A 164 13.71 -21.25 9.57
CA SER A 164 13.62 -22.69 9.78
C SER A 164 12.52 -23.32 8.92
N SER A 165 12.74 -24.57 8.51
CA SER A 165 11.74 -25.40 7.83
C SER A 165 10.53 -25.70 8.73
N GLU A 166 10.74 -25.83 10.04
CA GLU A 166 9.69 -26.09 11.03
C GLU A 166 8.73 -24.90 11.12
N ASP A 167 9.27 -23.68 11.28
CA ASP A 167 8.47 -22.46 11.31
C ASP A 167 7.73 -22.21 9.98
N LEU A 168 8.32 -22.65 8.85
CA LEU A 168 7.65 -22.62 7.56
C LEU A 168 6.43 -23.54 7.51
N THR A 169 6.50 -24.74 8.11
CA THR A 169 5.35 -25.66 8.17
C THR A 169 4.23 -25.10 9.04
N ILE A 170 4.58 -24.51 10.19
CA ILE A 170 3.63 -23.84 11.10
C ILE A 170 2.94 -22.68 10.39
N TYR A 171 3.69 -21.82 9.70
CA TYR A 171 3.11 -20.74 8.88
C TYR A 171 2.21 -21.28 7.77
N LYS A 172 2.62 -22.33 7.05
CA LYS A 172 1.81 -22.95 5.99
C LYS A 172 0.50 -23.52 6.54
N LYS A 173 0.51 -24.12 7.74
CA LYS A 173 -0.70 -24.62 8.42
C LYS A 173 -1.71 -23.49 8.63
N TYR A 174 -1.29 -22.41 9.32
CA TYR A 174 -2.17 -21.26 9.55
C TYR A 174 -2.57 -20.54 8.24
N LYS A 175 -1.69 -20.51 7.23
CA LYS A 175 -2.02 -19.95 5.92
C LYS A 175 -3.16 -20.71 5.22
N ARG A 176 -3.25 -22.03 5.39
CA ARG A 176 -4.36 -22.84 4.86
C ARG A 176 -5.65 -22.63 5.65
N LEU A 177 -5.57 -22.54 6.99
CA LEU A 177 -6.72 -22.29 7.85
C LEU A 177 -7.42 -20.96 7.53
N VAL A 178 -6.66 -19.89 7.24
CA VAL A 178 -7.22 -18.60 6.79
C VAL A 178 -7.92 -18.68 5.42
N LYS A 179 -7.61 -19.68 4.59
CA LYS A 179 -8.25 -19.85 3.28
C LYS A 179 -9.51 -20.72 3.33
N ALA A 180 -9.72 -21.43 4.43
CA ALA A 180 -10.78 -22.44 4.57
C ALA A 180 -12.00 -21.92 5.34
N GLY A 181 -11.89 -20.77 6.02
CA GLY A 181 -13.00 -20.05 6.66
C GLY A 181 -13.16 -18.67 6.05
#